data_AF-A0A0B7BRJ6-F1
#
_entry.id   AF-A0A0B7BRJ6-F1
#
_cell.length_a   1.000
_cell.length_b   1.000
_cell.length_c   1.000
_cell.angle_alpha   90.00
_cell.angle_beta   90.00
_cell.angle_gamma   90.00
#
_symmetry.space_group_name_H-M   'P 1'
#
loop_
_entity.id
_entity.type
_entity.pdbx_description
1 polymer ?
#
loop_
_entity_poly.entity_id
_entity_poly.type
_entity_poly.pdbx_seq_one_letter_code
_entity_poly.pdbx_strand_id
1 'polypeptide(L)'
;TDNRDYHTEMNGNIFRDWIEHTLLPSLDRPSCVIMDNASYHNTVSEEDKIPTSSSTKDAIKLWLRKENIPFNEGFLKPELLSIVKTSQKTRVFQTDKLIQQHGHVCLRLPPYHSHLNPIELIGPKLKDW
;
A
#
# COMPACT_ATOMS: atom_id res chain seq x y z
N THR A 1 36.40 -9.27 -1.25
CA THR A 1 35.53 -8.67 -2.29
C THR A 1 34.17 -8.46 -1.66
N ASP A 2 34.01 -7.30 -1.02
CA ASP A 2 32.77 -6.90 -0.34
C ASP A 2 31.88 -6.23 -1.39
N ASN A 3 31.06 -7.03 -2.07
CA ASN A 3 30.00 -6.55 -2.93
C ASN A 3 28.70 -6.58 -2.12
N ARG A 4 28.64 -5.75 -1.06
CA ARG A 4 27.39 -5.45 -0.36
C ARG A 4 26.55 -4.58 -1.29
N ASP A 5 25.73 -5.27 -2.07
CA ASP A 5 24.66 -4.71 -2.85
C ASP A 5 23.68 -3.99 -1.91
N TYR A 6 23.85 -2.67 -1.75
CA TYR A 6 22.96 -1.80 -0.97
C TYR A 6 21.48 -1.90 -1.40
N HIS A 7 21.17 -2.49 -2.56
CA HIS A 7 19.80 -2.73 -2.99
C HIS A 7 19.17 -4.02 -2.43
N THR A 8 19.86 -4.76 -1.57
CA THR A 8 19.27 -5.83 -0.73
C THR A 8 18.72 -5.33 0.63
N GLU A 9 18.88 -4.05 0.98
CA GLU A 9 18.70 -3.56 2.36
C GLU A 9 17.25 -3.30 2.84
N MET A 10 16.27 -3.11 1.95
CA MET A 10 14.88 -2.83 2.36
C MET A 10 13.85 -3.40 1.38
N ASN A 11 12.89 -4.17 1.89
CA ASN A 11 11.76 -4.70 1.13
C ASN A 11 10.46 -4.64 1.95
N GLY A 12 9.34 -5.01 1.34
CA GLY A 12 8.03 -4.91 1.99
C GLY A 12 7.90 -5.72 3.28
N ASN A 13 8.57 -6.87 3.40
CA ASN A 13 8.55 -7.68 4.61
C ASN A 13 9.38 -7.02 5.71
N ILE A 14 10.62 -6.62 5.40
CA ILE A 14 11.50 -5.93 6.35
C ILE A 14 10.83 -4.65 6.87
N PHE A 15 10.21 -3.88 5.97
CA PHE A 15 9.50 -2.66 6.33
C PHE A 15 8.29 -2.95 7.22
N ARG A 16 7.48 -3.95 6.88
CA ARG A 16 6.32 -4.36 7.69
C ARG A 16 6.76 -4.80 9.09
N ASP A 17 7.81 -5.61 9.19
CA ASP A 17 8.34 -6.08 10.48
C ASP A 17 8.84 -4.92 11.34
N TRP A 18 9.51 -3.93 10.73
CA TRP A 18 9.91 -2.71 11.44
C TRP A 18 8.71 -1.90 11.94
N ILE A 19 7.67 -1.74 11.11
CA ILE A 19 6.43 -1.06 11.54
C ILE A 19 5.83 -1.79 12.75
N GLU A 20 5.64 -3.12 12.63
CA GLU A 20 4.97 -3.95 13.63
C GLU A 20 5.72 -4.00 14.95
N HIS A 21 7.04 -4.15 14.90
CA HIS A 21 7.84 -4.46 16.09
C HIS A 21 8.67 -3.29 16.63
N THR A 22 8.81 -2.21 15.87
CA THR A 22 9.60 -1.04 16.30
C THR A 22 8.77 0.23 16.34
N LEU A 23 8.13 0.62 15.23
CA LEU A 23 7.40 1.89 15.18
C LEU A 23 6.16 1.86 16.07
N LEU A 24 5.24 0.92 15.84
CA LEU A 24 3.95 0.90 16.52
C LEU A 24 4.07 0.75 18.05
N PRO A 25 4.95 -0.11 18.60
CA PRO A 25 5.16 -0.17 20.06
C PRO A 25 5.73 1.11 20.68
N SER A 26 6.36 1.97 19.88
CA SER A 26 6.93 3.24 20.34
C SER A 26 5.91 4.39 20.37
N LEU A 27 4.69 4.18 19.85
CA LEU A 27 3.62 5.18 19.81
C LEU A 27 2.68 4.98 21.01
N ASP A 28 2.76 5.87 21.99
CA ASP A 28 2.01 5.80 23.26
C ASP A 28 0.57 6.31 23.18
N ARG A 29 0.18 6.89 22.03
CA ARG A 29 -1.14 7.48 21.80
C ARG A 29 -1.56 7.37 20.33
N PRO A 30 -2.87 7.49 20.03
CA PRO A 30 -3.35 7.61 18.67
C PRO A 30 -2.56 8.67 17.90
N SER A 31 -1.97 8.27 16.79
CA SER A 31 -0.98 9.06 16.06
C SER A 31 -1.27 8.98 14.57
N CYS A 32 -0.84 10.01 13.84
CA CYS A 32 -0.90 10.04 12.39
C CYS A 32 0.47 9.70 11.81
N VAL A 33 0.59 8.57 11.12
CA VAL A 33 1.78 8.15 10.40
C VAL A 33 1.68 8.68 8.97
N ILE A 34 2.64 9.53 8.57
CA ILE A 34 2.73 10.05 7.21
C ILE A 34 3.63 9.10 6.40
N MET A 35 3.10 8.57 5.30
CA MET A 35 3.76 7.58 4.47
C MET A 35 4.00 8.13 3.05
N ASP A 36 5.23 8.03 2.56
CA ASP A 36 5.53 8.33 1.16
C ASP A 36 5.14 7.16 0.23
N ASN A 37 5.53 7.23 -1.05
CA ASN A 37 5.12 6.27 -2.07
C ASN A 37 6.21 5.26 -2.46
N ALA A 38 7.20 4.99 -1.62
CA ALA A 38 8.17 3.94 -1.90
C ALA A 38 7.46 2.59 -2.14
N SER A 39 7.95 1.80 -3.11
CA SER A 39 7.25 0.59 -3.57
C SER A 39 7.03 -0.43 -2.46
N TYR A 40 7.98 -0.56 -1.53
CA TYR A 40 7.90 -1.46 -0.38
C TYR A 40 6.92 -0.98 0.71
N HIS A 41 6.51 0.30 0.72
CA HIS A 41 5.41 0.78 1.57
C HIS A 41 4.03 0.40 1.02
N ASN A 42 3.97 0.04 -0.28
CA ASN A 42 2.75 -0.11 -1.07
C ASN A 42 2.41 -1.59 -1.33
N THR A 43 2.71 -2.47 -0.38
CA THR A 43 2.37 -3.89 -0.48
C THR A 43 0.87 -4.10 -0.29
N VAL A 44 0.28 -4.91 -1.17
CA VAL A 44 -1.14 -5.29 -1.15
C VAL A 44 -1.21 -6.79 -0.96
N SER A 45 -2.08 -7.25 -0.06
CA SER A 45 -2.33 -8.68 0.18
C SER A 45 -3.02 -9.32 -1.04
N GLU A 46 -2.95 -10.65 -1.18
CA GLU A 46 -3.62 -11.33 -2.30
C GLU A 46 -5.14 -11.11 -2.24
N GLU A 47 -5.71 -11.03 -1.04
CA GLU A 47 -7.13 -10.80 -0.84
C GLU A 47 -7.58 -9.38 -1.19
N ASP A 48 -6.70 -8.38 -1.08
CA ASP A 48 -7.01 -6.98 -1.41
C ASP A 48 -6.60 -6.60 -2.84
N LYS A 49 -6.00 -7.53 -3.61
CA LYS A 49 -5.62 -7.26 -5.00
C LYS A 49 -6.85 -6.97 -5.86
N ILE A 50 -6.87 -5.76 -6.42
CA ILE A 50 -7.83 -5.37 -7.44
C ILE A 50 -7.43 -6.05 -8.77
N PRO A 51 -8.34 -6.79 -9.42
CA PRO A 51 -8.05 -7.45 -10.69
C PRO A 51 -7.61 -6.47 -11.78
N THR A 52 -6.71 -6.91 -12.65
CA THR A 52 -6.19 -6.12 -13.77
C THR A 52 -6.35 -6.86 -15.09
N SER A 53 -5.87 -6.27 -16.20
CA SER A 53 -5.86 -6.94 -17.50
C SER A 53 -5.03 -8.23 -17.52
N SER A 54 -4.11 -8.45 -16.57
CA SER A 54 -3.38 -9.71 -16.42
C SER A 54 -4.16 -10.79 -15.65
N SER A 55 -5.19 -10.41 -14.88
CA SER A 55 -6.01 -11.36 -14.10
C SER A 55 -6.83 -12.28 -15.00
N THR A 56 -7.09 -13.51 -14.57
CA THR A 56 -7.97 -14.43 -15.30
C THR A 56 -9.42 -13.95 -15.22
N LYS A 57 -10.26 -14.38 -16.17
CA LYS A 57 -11.70 -14.06 -16.17
C LYS A 57 -12.36 -14.50 -14.87
N ASP A 58 -12.03 -15.70 -14.39
CA ASP A 58 -12.59 -16.26 -13.16
C ASP A 58 -12.12 -15.53 -11.90
N ALA A 59 -10.86 -15.08 -11.85
CA ALA A 59 -10.37 -14.26 -10.75
C ALA A 59 -11.12 -12.91 -10.67
N ILE A 60 -11.41 -12.29 -11.81
CA ILE A 60 -12.21 -11.05 -11.85
C ILE A 60 -13.62 -11.31 -11.33
N LYS A 61 -14.27 -12.39 -11.77
CA LYS A 61 -15.61 -12.78 -11.28
C LYS A 61 -15.62 -13.05 -9.78
N LEU A 62 -14.63 -13.80 -9.29
CA LEU A 62 -14.50 -14.11 -7.86
C LEU A 62 -14.37 -12.83 -7.03
N TRP A 63 -13.54 -11.89 -7.49
CA TRP A 63 -13.39 -10.59 -6.84
C TRP A 63 -14.70 -9.78 -6.85
N LEU A 64 -15.41 -9.72 -7.99
CA LEU A 64 -16.71 -9.02 -8.07
C LEU A 64 -17.74 -9.62 -7.11
N ARG A 65 -17.79 -10.96 -6.97
CA ARG A 65 -18.65 -11.63 -5.98
C ARG A 65 -18.24 -11.28 -4.56
N LYS A 66 -16.94 -11.30 -4.25
CA LYS A 66 -16.39 -10.95 -2.93
C LYS A 66 -16.76 -9.51 -2.54
N GLU A 67 -16.65 -8.57 -3.47
CA GLU A 67 -16.99 -7.16 -3.26
C GLU A 67 -18.50 -6.88 -3.33
N ASN A 68 -19.33 -7.92 -3.54
CA ASN A 68 -20.78 -7.83 -3.70
C ASN A 68 -21.21 -6.88 -4.83
N ILE A 69 -20.46 -6.88 -5.94
CA ILE A 69 -20.72 -6.07 -7.13
C ILE A 69 -21.47 -6.93 -8.15
N PRO A 70 -22.70 -6.55 -8.57
CA PRO A 70 -23.45 -7.31 -9.57
C PRO A 70 -22.77 -7.33 -10.93
N PHE A 71 -22.74 -8.49 -11.58
CA PHE A 71 -22.30 -8.65 -12.96
C PHE A 71 -23.03 -9.82 -13.63
N ASN A 72 -22.96 -9.90 -14.95
CA ASN A 72 -23.50 -11.01 -15.71
C ASN A 72 -22.42 -12.08 -15.98
N GLU A 73 -22.74 -13.35 -15.74
CA GLU A 73 -21.84 -14.48 -15.97
C GLU A 73 -21.35 -14.62 -17.42
N GLY A 74 -22.13 -14.14 -18.39
CA GLY A 74 -21.80 -14.14 -19.81
C GLY A 74 -20.81 -13.06 -20.24
N PHE A 75 -20.57 -12.03 -19.41
CA PHE A 75 -19.71 -10.91 -19.79
C PHE A 75 -18.30 -11.33 -20.15
N LEU A 76 -17.74 -10.69 -21.16
CA LEU A 76 -16.36 -10.80 -21.59
C LEU A 76 -15.43 -10.13 -20.57
N LYS A 77 -14.15 -10.50 -20.62
CA LYS A 77 -13.13 -9.95 -19.71
C LYS A 77 -13.07 -8.40 -19.73
N PRO A 78 -13.15 -7.71 -20.88
CA PRO A 78 -13.15 -6.25 -20.91
C PRO A 78 -14.36 -5.62 -20.21
N GLU A 79 -15.54 -6.23 -20.31
CA GLU A 79 -16.77 -5.77 -19.66
C GLU A 79 -16.69 -5.96 -18.14
N LEU A 80 -16.13 -7.08 -17.68
CA LEU A 80 -15.88 -7.27 -16.25
C LEU A 80 -14.86 -6.26 -15.71
N LEU A 81 -13.80 -5.96 -16.49
CA LEU A 81 -12.81 -4.96 -16.10
C LEU A 81 -13.37 -3.53 -16.11
N SER A 82 -14.34 -3.19 -16.97
CA SER A 82 -14.98 -1.87 -16.90
C SER A 82 -15.77 -1.72 -15.60
N ILE A 83 -16.46 -2.77 -15.15
CA ILE A 83 -17.17 -2.79 -13.85
C ILE A 83 -16.18 -2.60 -12.69
N VAL A 84 -15.04 -3.31 -12.70
CA VAL A 84 -13.98 -3.14 -11.69
C VAL A 84 -13.47 -1.69 -11.66
N LYS A 85 -13.34 -1.02 -12.81
CA LYS A 85 -12.94 0.40 -12.84
C LYS A 85 -14.04 1.32 -12.31
N THR A 86 -15.29 1.06 -12.66
CA THR A 86 -16.45 1.87 -12.21
C THR A 86 -16.72 1.74 -10.71
N SER A 87 -16.28 0.67 -10.06
CA SER A 87 -16.48 0.47 -8.62
C SER A 87 -15.70 1.46 -7.74
N GLN A 88 -14.76 2.23 -8.30
CA GLN A 88 -13.92 3.23 -7.61
C GLN A 88 -13.22 2.69 -6.36
N LYS A 89 -12.98 1.37 -6.30
CA LYS A 89 -12.30 0.74 -5.18
C LYS A 89 -10.84 1.19 -5.16
N THR A 90 -10.42 1.73 -4.03
CA THR A 90 -9.03 2.14 -3.81
C THR A 90 -8.21 0.95 -3.31
N ARG A 91 -6.92 0.93 -3.63
CA ARG A 91 -6.01 -0.08 -3.08
C ARG A 91 -5.93 0.12 -1.58
N VAL A 92 -5.96 -1.00 -0.85
CA VAL A 92 -5.70 -1.01 0.58
C VAL A 92 -4.35 -1.67 0.80
N PHE A 93 -3.45 -0.98 1.48
CA PHE A 93 -2.10 -1.48 1.73
C PHE A 93 -2.04 -2.21 3.07
N GLN A 94 -1.18 -3.22 3.15
CA GLN A 94 -1.02 -4.05 4.36
C GLN A 94 -0.59 -3.20 5.56
N THR A 95 0.33 -2.26 5.33
CA THR A 95 0.85 -1.34 6.34
C THR A 95 -0.23 -0.41 6.88
N ASP A 96 -1.14 0.08 6.02
CA ASP A 96 -2.24 0.95 6.43
C ASP A 96 -3.20 0.21 7.36
N LYS A 97 -3.55 -1.04 7.01
CA LYS A 97 -4.37 -1.90 7.88
C LYS A 97 -3.71 -2.15 9.22
N LEU A 98 -2.41 -2.46 9.20
CA LEU A 98 -1.64 -2.74 10.41
C LEU A 98 -1.61 -1.51 11.35
N ILE A 99 -1.33 -0.32 10.80
CA ILE A 99 -1.34 0.95 11.53
C ILE A 99 -2.73 1.23 12.12
N GLN A 100 -3.79 1.01 11.34
CA GLN A 100 -5.18 1.21 11.77
C GLN A 100 -5.60 0.24 12.88
N GLN A 101 -5.19 -1.03 12.78
CA GLN A 101 -5.46 -2.05 13.80
C GLN A 101 -4.85 -1.71 15.16
N HIS A 102 -3.75 -0.96 15.17
CA HIS A 102 -3.10 -0.48 16.39
C HIS A 102 -3.65 0.88 16.87
N GLY A 103 -4.75 1.38 16.29
CA GLY A 103 -5.41 2.61 16.71
C GLY A 103 -4.78 3.90 16.18
N HIS A 104 -3.95 3.81 15.15
CA HIS A 104 -3.31 4.95 14.49
C HIS A 104 -3.93 5.20 13.11
N VAL A 105 -3.62 6.35 12.50
CA VAL A 105 -4.07 6.73 11.15
C VAL A 105 -2.86 6.75 10.22
N CYS A 106 -3.00 6.17 9.02
CA CYS A 106 -2.00 6.31 7.95
C CYS A 106 -2.46 7.36 6.94
N LEU A 107 -1.64 8.39 6.70
CA LEU A 107 -1.84 9.38 5.64
C LEU A 107 -0.77 9.23 4.57
N ARG A 108 -1.21 8.95 3.33
CA ARG A 108 -0.31 8.79 2.18
C ARG A 108 -0.17 10.08 1.40
N LEU A 109 1.07 10.43 1.08
CA LEU A 109 1.35 11.59 0.25
C LEU A 109 0.92 11.35 -1.20
N PRO A 110 0.50 12.40 -1.94
CA PRO A 110 0.31 12.30 -3.38
C PRO A 110 1.60 11.88 -4.10
N PRO A 111 1.53 11.02 -5.13
CA PRO A 111 2.69 10.64 -5.93
C PRO A 111 3.41 11.86 -6.50
N TYR A 112 4.74 11.86 -6.49
CA TYR A 112 5.60 12.95 -7.01
C TYR A 112 5.54 14.28 -6.26
N HIS A 113 4.90 14.33 -5.08
CA HIS A 113 4.87 15.51 -4.22
C HIS A 113 5.78 15.35 -2.99
N SER A 114 7.07 15.04 -3.20
CA SER A 114 8.04 14.83 -2.11
C SER A 114 8.23 16.06 -1.21
N HIS A 115 8.01 17.27 -1.75
CA HIS A 115 8.01 18.53 -0.97
C HIS A 115 6.96 18.59 0.15
N LEU A 116 5.95 17.71 0.12
CA LEU A 116 4.97 17.58 1.21
C LEU A 116 5.45 16.65 2.33
N ASN A 117 6.57 15.94 2.13
CA ASN A 117 7.14 15.08 3.15
C ASN A 117 7.92 15.91 4.17
N PRO A 118 7.51 15.96 5.45
CA PRO A 118 8.20 16.76 6.47
C PRO A 118 9.69 16.42 6.63
N ILE A 119 10.10 15.19 6.31
CA ILE A 119 11.51 14.77 6.41
C ILE A 119 12.41 15.54 5.43
N GLU A 120 11.90 15.95 4.27
CA GLU A 120 12.66 16.72 3.27
C GLU A 120 12.96 18.14 3.76
N LEU A 121 12.18 18.66 4.72
CA LEU A 121 12.40 19.97 5.33
C LEU A 121 13.43 19.92 6.47
N ILE A 122 13.51 18.79 7.16
CA ILE A 122 14.37 18.61 8.35
C ILE A 122 15.73 18.00 7.97
N GLY A 123 15.75 17.10 6.99
CA GLY A 123 16.95 16.37 6.55
C GLY A 123 18.15 17.27 6.23
N PRO A 124 18.01 18.33 5.43
CA PRO A 124 19.11 19.27 5.17
C PRO A 124 19.65 19.91 6.45
N LYS A 125 18.76 20.31 7.37
CA LYS A 125 19.16 20.95 8.64
C LYS A 125 19.97 20.03 9.54
N LEU A 126 19.72 18.73 9.51
CA LEU A 126 20.47 17.74 10.31
C LEU A 126 21.88 17.46 9.76
N LYS A 127 22.12 17.72 8.47
CA LYS A 127 23.44 17.53 7.85
C LYS A 127 24.42 18.66 8.17
N ASP A 128 23.89 19.80 8.57
CA ASP A 128 24.66 20.99 8.95
C ASP A 128 24.98 21.04 10.46
N TRP A 129 24.58 20.02 11.22
CA TRP A 129 24.89 19.82 12.65
C TRP A 129 26.08 18.88 12.83
#